data_AF-A0A972I9H7-F1
#
_entry.id   AF-A0A972I9H7-F1
#
_cell.length_a   1.000
_cell.length_b   1.000
_cell.length_c   1.000
_cell.angle_alpha   90.00
_cell.angle_beta   90.00
_cell.angle_gamma   90.00
#
_symmetry.space_group_name_H-M   'P 1'
#
loop_
_entity.id
_entity.type
_entity.pdbx_description
1 polymer ?
#
loop_
_entity_poly.entity_id
_entity_poly.type
_entity_poly.pdbx_seq_one_letter_code
_entity_poly.pdbx_strand_id
1 'polypeptide(L)'
;MAPLDGWVDTPDRRPGGIATYGCDHDRGYALIGNGGSSHRVCQADGTWDGSAPACLKAACSVPPAVARASVDRTVRASPGETVTYVCDRDPAYAELVGDATLTCGQDFEWQGEVPACRKSACEPPPSIANATVDHEGVASPGETATYTCELGYQAQGSVTITCDEEFDWIGTLPTCVWVGCGPVETPMHGQVVYPDSSEEGDRALHTCDSHRHFTARARVCVNGTWDEEPVVCEPTNGFAAWPIPGTDAHPFDYVDRGDYTLDRVTELEWQKAPSPTAMTWEEAFDHCASLELGGDLRWRLPTRVELLSIVNFGASPPIRNDVFEHVGAQFWTSSPVQSAFDADGTLAYTVDFGSNGRPRRDQARTSTHRVRCVR
;
A
#
# COMPACT_ATOMS: atom_id res chain seq x y z
N MET A 1 16.12 58.77 43.94
CA MET A 1 16.57 57.43 44.34
C MET A 1 15.43 56.48 44.04
N ALA A 2 15.70 55.27 43.54
CA ALA A 2 14.64 54.29 43.29
C ALA A 2 14.00 53.87 44.64
N PRO A 3 12.67 53.70 44.70
CA PRO A 3 12.02 53.10 45.86
C PRO A 3 12.41 51.61 45.99
N LEU A 4 12.32 51.07 47.20
CA LEU A 4 12.47 49.62 47.42
C LEU A 4 11.39 48.89 46.61
N ASP A 5 11.74 47.78 45.94
CA ASP A 5 10.85 47.01 45.05
C ASP A 5 10.26 47.82 43.87
N GLY A 6 10.98 48.86 43.45
CA GLY A 6 10.65 49.64 42.28
C GLY A 6 11.86 50.23 41.58
N TRP A 7 11.60 51.04 40.56
CA TRP A 7 12.61 51.69 39.73
C TRP A 7 12.27 53.16 39.52
N VAL A 8 13.28 53.92 39.12
CA VAL A 8 13.12 55.30 38.67
C VAL A 8 13.94 55.52 37.41
N ASP A 9 13.32 56.08 36.38
CA ASP A 9 14.00 56.58 35.20
C ASP A 9 14.11 58.11 35.27
N THR A 10 15.30 58.64 34.98
CA THR A 10 15.60 60.07 35.07
C THR A 10 16.41 60.53 33.85
N PRO A 11 15.79 60.65 32.67
CA PRO A 11 16.49 60.96 31.42
C PRO A 11 17.08 62.37 31.37
N ASP A 12 16.49 63.35 32.05
CA ASP A 12 17.04 64.71 32.17
C ASP A 12 16.97 65.22 33.62
N ARG A 13 18.09 65.79 34.10
CA ARG A 13 18.24 66.35 35.45
C ARG A 13 18.30 67.89 35.46
N ARG A 14 18.10 68.53 34.29
CA ARG A 14 17.96 69.99 34.21
C ARG A 14 16.58 70.43 34.71
N PRO A 15 16.42 71.72 35.11
CA PRO A 15 15.12 72.28 35.41
C PRO A 15 14.12 72.03 34.26
N GLY A 16 12.99 71.41 34.59
CA GLY A 16 11.96 70.94 33.64
C GLY A 16 12.06 69.45 33.28
N GLY A 17 13.13 68.75 33.65
CA GLY A 17 13.29 67.30 33.45
C GLY A 17 12.30 66.49 34.29
N ILE A 18 11.89 65.31 33.80
CA ILE A 18 10.90 64.44 34.44
C ILE A 18 11.55 63.14 34.92
N ALA A 19 11.28 62.77 36.17
CA ALA A 19 11.59 61.47 36.75
C ALA A 19 10.31 60.61 36.78
N THR A 20 10.37 59.43 36.19
CA THR A 20 9.25 58.47 36.17
C THR A 20 9.56 57.30 37.09
N TYR A 21 8.63 56.98 37.99
CA TYR A 21 8.72 55.90 38.96
C TYR A 21 7.83 54.73 38.56
N GLY A 22 8.29 53.51 38.81
CA GLY A 22 7.52 52.29 38.63
C GLY A 22 7.80 51.29 39.75
N CYS A 23 6.89 50.32 39.93
CA CYS A 23 7.07 49.22 40.89
C CYS A 23 7.15 47.88 40.16
N ASP A 24 7.71 46.87 40.83
CA ASP A 24 7.71 45.50 40.33
C ASP A 24 6.29 44.91 40.40
N HIS A 25 5.57 45.04 39.30
CA HIS A 25 4.20 44.55 39.18
C HIS A 25 4.11 43.03 39.17
N ASP A 26 5.14 42.33 38.71
CA ASP A 26 5.15 40.86 38.66
C ASP A 26 5.24 40.27 40.08
N ARG A 27 5.81 41.05 41.01
CA ARG A 27 5.84 40.75 42.45
C ARG A 27 4.66 41.34 43.24
N GLY A 28 3.70 41.96 42.58
CA GLY A 28 2.48 42.49 43.21
C GLY A 28 2.62 43.86 43.87
N TYR A 29 3.68 44.62 43.55
CA TYR A 29 3.87 45.98 44.09
C TYR A 29 3.13 47.04 43.26
N ALA A 30 2.58 48.02 43.97
CA ALA A 30 1.91 49.18 43.40
C ALA A 30 2.42 50.47 44.04
N LEU A 31 2.38 51.56 43.27
CA LEU A 31 2.79 52.88 43.72
C LEU A 31 1.73 53.45 44.68
N ILE A 32 2.16 53.79 45.90
CA ILE A 32 1.32 54.46 46.91
C ILE A 32 2.05 55.72 47.40
N GLY A 33 1.36 56.88 47.38
CA GLY A 33 1.85 58.17 47.90
C GLY A 33 1.65 59.39 46.98
N ASN A 34 1.50 60.58 47.59
CA ASN A 34 1.42 61.92 46.96
C ASN A 34 0.51 62.03 45.71
N GLY A 35 -0.78 61.73 45.85
CA GLY A 35 -1.79 62.00 44.81
C GLY A 35 -1.74 61.09 43.59
N GLY A 36 -0.98 59.99 43.63
CA GLY A 36 -0.96 58.97 42.57
C GLY A 36 -0.08 59.31 41.36
N SER A 37 0.67 60.42 41.40
CA SER A 37 1.59 60.76 40.31
C SER A 37 2.83 59.87 40.33
N SER A 38 3.03 59.09 39.26
CA SER A 38 4.27 58.36 38.96
C SER A 38 5.41 59.27 38.47
N HIS A 39 5.15 60.58 38.32
CA HIS A 39 6.10 61.54 37.75
C HIS A 39 6.52 62.60 38.77
N ARG A 40 7.79 63.02 38.71
CA ARG A 40 8.32 64.20 39.40
C ARG A 40 9.04 65.09 38.41
N VAL A 41 9.00 66.41 38.61
CA VAL A 41 9.61 67.43 37.77
C VAL A 41 10.74 68.12 38.54
N CYS A 42 11.89 68.27 37.88
CA CYS A 42 13.04 68.98 38.44
C CYS A 42 12.79 70.50 38.38
N GLN A 43 12.88 71.17 39.52
CA GLN A 43 12.59 72.58 39.69
C GLN A 43 13.84 73.45 39.42
N ALA A 44 13.65 74.76 39.30
CA ALA A 44 14.73 75.71 39.01
C ALA A 44 15.79 75.79 40.12
N ASP A 45 15.44 75.39 41.35
CA ASP A 45 16.34 75.32 42.51
C ASP A 45 17.14 74.00 42.57
N GLY A 46 16.95 73.11 41.57
CA GLY A 46 17.62 71.82 41.49
C GLY A 46 16.97 70.72 42.33
N THR A 47 15.82 70.96 42.96
CA THR A 47 15.06 69.96 43.73
C THR A 47 13.93 69.33 42.90
N TRP A 48 13.40 68.18 43.33
CA TRP A 48 12.23 67.55 42.69
C TRP A 48 10.95 68.02 43.37
N ASP A 49 9.85 68.16 42.62
CA ASP A 49 8.52 68.57 43.10
C ASP A 49 7.85 67.51 44.01
N GLY A 50 8.36 67.39 45.23
CA GLY A 50 7.85 66.51 46.27
C GLY A 50 8.72 65.27 46.51
N SER A 51 8.21 64.34 47.33
CA SER A 51 8.93 63.12 47.69
C SER A 51 8.69 61.98 46.70
N ALA A 52 9.68 61.09 46.59
CA ALA A 52 9.55 59.86 45.82
C ALA A 52 8.37 59.01 46.34
N PRO A 53 7.55 58.43 45.44
CA PRO A 53 6.49 57.50 45.84
C PRO A 53 7.08 56.21 46.44
N ALA A 54 6.30 55.52 47.27
CA ALA A 54 6.68 54.22 47.83
C ALA A 54 6.01 53.10 47.03
N CYS A 55 6.71 51.98 46.87
CA CYS A 55 6.12 50.74 46.38
C CYS A 55 5.68 49.92 47.58
N LEU A 56 4.38 49.61 47.67
CA LEU A 56 3.82 48.74 48.70
C LEU A 56 3.19 47.53 48.02
N LYS A 57 3.32 46.37 48.66
CA LYS A 57 2.69 45.13 48.20
C LYS A 57 1.18 45.32 48.29
N ALA A 58 0.50 45.18 47.16
CA ALA A 58 -0.92 45.48 47.02
C ALA A 58 -1.71 44.30 46.44
N ALA A 59 -1.02 43.33 45.83
CA ALA A 59 -1.58 42.11 45.29
C ALA A 59 -0.60 40.95 45.52
N CYS A 60 -1.07 39.72 45.36
CA CYS A 60 -0.18 38.59 45.20
C CYS A 60 0.70 38.76 43.96
N SER A 61 1.86 38.10 43.95
CA SER A 61 2.69 38.01 42.74
C SER A 61 1.90 37.36 41.60
N VAL A 62 2.40 37.47 40.38
CA VAL A 62 1.85 36.71 39.25
C VAL A 62 1.76 35.22 39.64
N PRO A 63 0.65 34.52 39.35
CA PRO A 63 0.49 33.10 39.67
C PRO A 63 1.69 32.27 39.18
N PRO A 64 2.07 31.17 39.85
CA PRO A 64 3.11 30.25 39.35
C PRO A 64 2.76 29.68 37.96
N ALA A 65 3.76 29.52 37.09
CA ALA A 65 3.56 28.86 35.78
C ALA A 65 3.60 27.35 35.96
N VAL A 66 2.68 26.63 35.34
CA VAL A 66 2.59 25.17 35.39
C VAL A 66 2.69 24.64 33.96
N ALA A 67 3.56 23.66 33.73
CA ALA A 67 3.71 23.05 32.41
C ALA A 67 2.41 22.35 32.02
N ARG A 68 1.97 22.57 30.77
CA ARG A 68 0.73 22.03 30.22
C ARG A 68 -0.55 22.46 30.96
N ALA A 69 -0.51 23.58 31.68
CA ALA A 69 -1.69 24.19 32.29
C ALA A 69 -1.79 25.68 31.97
N SER A 70 -3.02 26.11 31.72
CA SER A 70 -3.41 27.50 31.51
C SER A 70 -3.94 28.12 32.80
N VAL A 71 -3.53 29.37 33.06
CA VAL A 71 -4.00 30.23 34.16
C VAL A 71 -3.92 31.68 33.69
N ASP A 72 -4.86 32.53 34.09
CA ASP A 72 -4.77 33.96 33.82
C ASP A 72 -3.65 34.58 34.65
N ARG A 73 -2.50 34.77 34.01
CA ARG A 73 -1.30 35.37 34.63
C ARG A 73 -1.35 36.90 34.68
N THR A 74 -2.38 37.53 34.10
CA THR A 74 -2.51 39.00 34.09
C THR A 74 -3.30 39.53 35.28
N VAL A 75 -3.92 38.63 36.06
CA VAL A 75 -4.69 38.96 37.25
C VAL A 75 -3.82 39.59 38.33
N ARG A 76 -4.30 40.69 38.90
CA ARG A 76 -3.71 41.33 40.09
C ARG A 76 -4.54 40.97 41.31
N ALA A 77 -4.34 39.76 41.81
CA ALA A 77 -5.18 39.18 42.84
C ALA A 77 -5.00 39.89 44.19
N SER A 78 -6.11 40.41 44.73
CA SER A 78 -6.21 40.92 46.10
C SER A 78 -6.43 39.78 47.10
N PRO A 79 -6.15 39.98 48.40
CA PRO A 79 -6.39 38.96 49.41
C PRO A 79 -7.82 38.41 49.38
N GLY A 80 -7.96 37.09 49.30
CA GLY A 80 -9.22 36.36 49.17
C GLY A 80 -9.65 36.04 47.73
N GLU A 81 -9.02 36.64 46.72
CA GLU A 81 -9.27 36.28 45.32
C GLU A 81 -8.54 34.98 44.94
N THR A 82 -9.14 34.22 44.02
CA THR A 82 -8.61 32.93 43.57
C THR A 82 -8.30 32.93 42.09
N VAL A 83 -7.35 32.08 41.71
CA VAL A 83 -7.02 31.78 40.31
C VAL A 83 -7.23 30.29 40.07
N THR A 84 -7.72 29.95 38.88
CA THR A 84 -8.00 28.56 38.50
C THR A 84 -7.06 28.12 37.40
N TYR A 85 -6.43 26.97 37.61
CA TYR A 85 -5.61 26.27 36.63
C TYR A 85 -6.48 25.28 35.85
N VAL A 86 -6.26 25.23 34.54
CA VAL A 86 -6.93 24.29 33.63
C VAL A 86 -5.86 23.68 32.75
N CYS A 87 -5.75 22.34 32.75
CA CYS A 87 -4.83 21.64 31.86
C CYS A 87 -5.10 22.01 30.39
N ASP A 88 -4.04 21.97 29.59
CA ASP A 88 -4.12 22.24 28.17
C ASP A 88 -5.12 21.29 27.50
N ARG A 89 -5.62 21.68 26.32
CA ARG A 89 -6.61 20.89 25.57
C ARG A 89 -6.03 19.60 24.96
N ASP A 90 -4.80 19.26 25.31
CA ASP A 90 -4.17 18.01 24.91
C ASP A 90 -4.83 16.86 25.68
N PRO A 91 -5.57 15.95 25.00
CA PRO A 91 -6.30 14.89 25.68
C PRO A 91 -5.38 13.89 26.39
N ALA A 92 -4.09 13.85 26.04
CA ALA A 92 -3.10 13.00 26.71
C ALA A 92 -2.71 13.54 28.10
N TYR A 93 -2.96 14.82 28.39
CA TYR A 93 -2.60 15.51 29.65
C TYR A 93 -3.81 16.15 30.36
N ALA A 94 -4.99 15.56 30.18
CA ALA A 94 -6.25 16.13 30.69
C ALA A 94 -6.45 15.97 32.21
N GLU A 95 -5.61 15.20 32.89
CA GLU A 95 -5.74 14.94 34.34
C GLU A 95 -5.02 16.01 35.17
N LEU A 96 -5.78 16.84 35.89
CA LEU A 96 -5.25 17.77 36.90
C LEU A 96 -5.09 17.06 38.24
N VAL A 97 -3.86 17.02 38.75
CA VAL A 97 -3.49 16.46 40.05
C VAL A 97 -3.32 17.59 41.06
N GLY A 98 -4.10 17.54 42.14
CA GLY A 98 -4.12 18.55 43.21
C GLY A 98 -5.34 19.47 43.13
N ASP A 99 -5.32 20.57 43.90
CA ASP A 99 -6.38 21.57 43.87
C ASP A 99 -6.23 22.48 42.65
N ALA A 100 -7.30 22.62 41.86
CA ALA A 100 -7.28 23.45 40.66
C ALA A 100 -7.15 24.95 40.94
N THR A 101 -7.22 25.39 42.20
CA THR A 101 -7.27 26.80 42.56
C THR A 101 -6.23 27.19 43.60
N LEU A 102 -5.57 28.33 43.40
CA LEU A 102 -4.78 29.00 44.42
C LEU A 102 -5.52 30.24 44.93
N THR A 103 -5.41 30.51 46.23
CA THR A 103 -6.05 31.67 46.87
C THR A 103 -5.00 32.68 47.31
N CYS A 104 -5.19 33.95 46.99
CA CYS A 104 -4.30 35.00 47.48
C CYS A 104 -4.50 35.21 48.99
N GLY A 105 -3.47 34.93 49.78
CA GLY A 105 -3.48 35.07 51.23
C GLY A 105 -3.47 36.53 51.70
N GLN A 106 -3.74 36.74 53.00
CA GLN A 106 -3.69 38.07 53.64
C GLN A 106 -2.26 38.64 53.71
N ASP A 107 -1.26 37.78 53.57
CA ASP A 107 0.18 38.08 53.44
C ASP A 107 0.61 38.36 51.99
N PHE A 108 -0.34 38.40 51.05
CA PHE A 108 -0.10 38.52 49.62
C PHE A 108 0.81 37.39 49.08
N GLU A 109 0.67 36.19 49.65
CA GLU A 109 1.28 34.96 49.13
C GLU A 109 0.19 34.00 48.64
N TRP A 110 0.49 33.23 47.60
CA TRP A 110 -0.43 32.22 47.10
C TRP A 110 -0.52 31.06 48.09
N GLN A 111 -1.74 30.78 48.55
CA GLN A 111 -2.05 29.67 49.44
C GLN A 111 -2.56 28.46 48.64
N GLY A 112 -2.05 27.29 48.99
CA GLY A 112 -2.33 26.02 48.30
C GLY A 112 -1.08 25.42 47.66
N GLU A 113 -1.19 24.15 47.27
CA GLU A 113 -0.14 23.49 46.47
C GLU A 113 -0.38 23.75 44.99
N VAL A 114 0.69 24.04 44.24
CA VAL A 114 0.59 24.30 42.81
C VAL A 114 0.19 23.00 42.09
N PRO A 115 -0.93 22.95 41.33
CA PRO A 115 -1.37 21.73 40.68
C PRO A 115 -0.44 21.31 39.54
N ALA A 116 -0.53 20.05 39.14
CA ALA A 116 0.22 19.49 38.01
C ALA A 116 -0.72 18.77 37.02
N CYS A 117 -0.47 18.93 35.72
CA CYS A 117 -1.17 18.17 34.69
C CYS A 117 -0.39 16.89 34.39
N ARG A 118 -1.01 15.75 34.68
CA ARG A 118 -0.40 14.44 34.50
C ARG A 118 -0.85 13.82 33.19
N LYS A 119 0.06 13.07 32.58
CA LYS A 119 -0.24 12.22 31.42
C LYS A 119 -1.25 11.15 31.85
N SER A 120 -2.36 11.05 31.14
CA SER A 120 -3.49 10.17 31.48
C SER A 120 -3.87 9.22 30.35
N ALA A 121 -3.26 9.37 29.18
CA ALA A 121 -3.44 8.52 28.01
C ALA A 121 -2.20 8.62 27.11
N CYS A 122 -1.96 7.61 26.29
CA CYS A 122 -1.01 7.74 25.20
C CYS A 122 -1.49 8.82 24.22
N GLU A 123 -0.55 9.65 23.76
CA GLU A 123 -0.80 10.58 22.66
C GLU A 123 -1.23 9.81 21.39
N PRO A 124 -1.88 10.46 20.41
CA PRO A 124 -2.19 9.81 19.16
C PRO A 124 -0.96 9.14 18.53
N PRO A 125 -1.10 7.92 17.98
CA PRO A 125 0.02 7.20 17.39
C PRO A 125 0.75 8.06 16.35
N PRO A 126 2.10 8.02 16.29
CA PRO A 126 2.87 8.76 15.30
C PRO A 126 2.48 8.37 13.87
N SER A 127 2.31 9.34 12.98
CA SER A 127 2.11 9.04 11.56
C SER A 127 3.42 8.59 10.90
N ILE A 128 3.32 7.58 10.03
CA ILE A 128 4.44 7.03 9.24
C ILE A 128 4.15 7.30 7.76
N ALA A 129 5.19 7.59 6.98
CA ALA A 129 5.04 7.79 5.54
C ALA A 129 4.63 6.48 4.83
N ASN A 130 3.69 6.59 3.89
CA ASN A 130 3.15 5.47 3.10
C ASN A 130 2.53 4.36 3.98
N ALA A 131 1.89 4.74 5.08
CA ALA A 131 1.21 3.82 5.98
C ALA A 131 -0.04 4.47 6.58
N THR A 132 -1.05 3.65 6.82
CA THR A 132 -2.22 3.99 7.64
C THR A 132 -2.09 3.33 9.01
N VAL A 133 -2.73 3.89 10.03
CA VAL A 133 -2.76 3.34 11.40
C VAL A 133 -4.21 3.13 11.83
N ASP A 134 -4.51 1.94 12.37
CA ASP A 134 -5.84 1.58 12.87
C ASP A 134 -6.00 2.03 14.33
N HIS A 135 -5.83 3.33 14.57
CA HIS A 135 -6.09 3.94 15.88
C HIS A 135 -6.26 5.45 15.71
N GLU A 136 -7.32 6.02 16.29
CA GLU A 136 -7.64 7.45 16.23
C GLU A 136 -7.69 8.04 17.65
N GLY A 137 -7.12 9.23 17.83
CA GLY A 137 -7.15 9.93 19.11
C GLY A 137 -6.19 9.33 20.13
N VAL A 138 -6.51 9.45 21.42
CA VAL A 138 -5.66 8.98 22.51
C VAL A 138 -5.95 7.53 22.89
N ALA A 139 -4.96 6.82 23.41
CA ALA A 139 -5.08 5.41 23.77
C ALA A 139 -4.94 5.16 25.28
N SER A 140 -5.70 4.20 25.79
CA SER A 140 -5.58 3.71 27.17
C SER A 140 -4.45 2.67 27.29
N PRO A 141 -3.84 2.48 28.48
CA PRO A 141 -2.88 1.41 28.71
C PRO A 141 -3.41 0.04 28.27
N GLY A 142 -2.58 -0.69 27.53
CA GLY A 142 -2.91 -1.99 26.94
C GLY A 142 -3.56 -1.93 25.55
N GLU A 143 -4.00 -0.76 25.08
CA GLU A 143 -4.46 -0.60 23.69
C GLU A 143 -3.29 -0.70 22.71
N THR A 144 -3.58 -1.17 21.50
CA THR A 144 -2.59 -1.37 20.44
C THR A 144 -2.96 -0.59 19.20
N ALA A 145 -1.97 0.02 18.55
CA ALA A 145 -2.12 0.61 17.23
C ALA A 145 -1.36 -0.23 16.20
N THR A 146 -2.05 -0.62 15.13
CA THR A 146 -1.46 -1.42 14.05
C THR A 146 -1.35 -0.61 12.77
N TYR A 147 -0.15 -0.57 12.21
CA TYR A 147 0.18 0.10 10.96
C TYR A 147 -0.01 -0.84 9.78
N THR A 148 -0.62 -0.33 8.72
CA THR A 148 -0.75 -1.01 7.43
C THR A 148 -0.04 -0.17 6.39
N CYS A 149 1.00 -0.72 5.75
CA CYS A 149 1.64 -0.01 4.64
C CYS A 149 0.68 0.15 3.48
N GLU A 150 0.77 1.28 2.79
CA GLU A 150 0.03 1.53 1.55
C GLU A 150 0.43 0.54 0.46
N LEU A 151 -0.42 0.40 -0.55
CA LEU A 151 -0.18 -0.52 -1.67
C LEU A 151 1.18 -0.24 -2.34
N GLY A 152 1.94 -1.30 -2.60
CA GLY A 152 3.31 -1.23 -3.13
C GLY A 152 4.43 -1.05 -2.11
N TYR A 153 4.06 -0.87 -0.84
CA TYR A 153 5.00 -0.83 0.26
C TYR A 153 4.89 -2.07 1.15
N GLN A 154 6.04 -2.56 1.62
CA GLN A 154 6.12 -3.64 2.59
C GLN A 154 6.70 -3.12 3.90
N ALA A 155 6.12 -3.54 5.01
CA ALA A 155 6.60 -3.16 6.34
C ALA A 155 7.93 -3.86 6.65
N GLN A 156 8.93 -3.07 7.02
CA GLN A 156 10.16 -3.54 7.63
C GLN A 156 10.11 -3.30 9.14
N GLY A 157 10.01 -4.38 9.92
CA GLY A 157 9.92 -4.34 11.37
C GLY A 157 8.54 -4.73 11.91
N SER A 158 8.29 -4.45 13.20
CA SER A 158 6.97 -4.67 13.81
C SER A 158 5.97 -3.65 13.29
N VAL A 159 4.76 -4.09 12.95
CA VAL A 159 3.67 -3.20 12.54
C VAL A 159 2.75 -2.81 13.68
N THR A 160 2.97 -3.32 14.88
CA THR A 160 2.11 -3.05 16.04
C THR A 160 2.93 -2.41 17.15
N ILE A 161 2.36 -1.36 17.74
CA ILE A 161 2.83 -0.72 18.98
C ILE A 161 1.73 -0.83 20.04
N THR A 162 2.13 -0.82 21.31
CA THR A 162 1.21 -0.96 22.45
C THR A 162 1.38 0.22 23.40
N CYS A 163 0.29 0.75 23.93
CA CYS A 163 0.33 1.77 24.97
C CYS A 163 0.65 1.10 26.32
N ASP A 164 1.72 1.52 26.99
CA ASP A 164 2.11 0.99 28.31
C ASP A 164 1.42 1.70 29.49
N GLU A 165 1.74 1.28 30.72
CA GLU A 165 1.18 1.84 31.96
C GLU A 165 1.75 3.24 32.28
N GLU A 166 2.88 3.60 31.67
CA GLU A 166 3.50 4.92 31.71
C GLU A 166 2.93 5.87 30.63
N PHE A 167 1.93 5.38 29.87
CA PHE A 167 1.27 6.07 28.76
C PHE A 167 2.21 6.36 27.58
N ASP A 168 3.25 5.56 27.39
CA ASP A 168 4.15 5.61 26.26
C ASP A 168 3.86 4.47 25.27
N TRP A 169 4.01 4.78 23.98
CA TRP A 169 3.93 3.77 22.94
C TRP A 169 5.20 2.93 22.92
N ILE A 170 5.08 1.67 23.33
CA ILE A 170 6.16 0.69 23.30
C ILE A 170 6.13 -0.12 22.00
N GLY A 171 7.32 -0.35 21.46
CA GLY A 171 7.53 -1.02 20.17
C GLY A 171 8.34 -0.16 19.20
N THR A 172 8.77 -0.77 18.11
CA THR A 172 9.46 -0.06 17.02
C THR A 172 8.47 0.22 15.90
N LEU A 173 8.44 1.46 15.41
CA LEU A 173 7.64 1.81 14.24
C LEU A 173 8.19 1.09 13.00
N PRO A 174 7.32 0.53 12.13
CA PRO A 174 7.77 -0.06 10.87
C PRO A 174 8.26 1.02 9.92
N THR A 175 9.18 0.64 9.03
CA THR A 175 9.47 1.46 7.83
C THR A 175 8.80 0.80 6.64
N CYS A 176 7.89 1.53 5.96
CA CYS A 176 7.27 1.05 4.74
C CYS A 176 8.24 1.27 3.57
N VAL A 177 8.82 0.20 3.05
CA VAL A 177 9.77 0.24 1.94
C VAL A 177 9.07 -0.13 0.64
N TRP A 178 9.35 0.61 -0.43
CA TRP A 178 8.82 0.30 -1.76
C TRP A 178 9.37 -1.03 -2.24
N VAL A 179 8.48 -1.98 -2.53
CA VAL A 179 8.84 -3.30 -3.06
C VAL A 179 8.49 -3.48 -4.53
N GLY A 180 7.83 -2.48 -5.12
CA GLY A 180 7.39 -2.50 -6.52
C GLY A 180 6.30 -3.53 -6.77
N CYS A 181 5.98 -3.73 -8.05
CA CYS A 181 4.98 -4.70 -8.45
C CYS A 181 5.52 -6.15 -8.40
N GLY A 182 4.80 -7.03 -7.70
CA GLY A 182 5.13 -8.47 -7.59
C GLY A 182 4.97 -9.24 -8.92
N PRO A 183 5.37 -10.52 -9.01
CA PRO A 183 5.24 -11.29 -10.24
C PRO A 183 3.75 -11.47 -10.64
N VAL A 184 3.44 -11.26 -11.92
CA VAL A 184 2.13 -11.60 -12.51
C VAL A 184 2.06 -13.08 -12.87
N GLU A 185 0.86 -13.66 -12.75
CA GLU A 185 0.58 -14.98 -13.29
C GLU A 185 0.81 -14.99 -14.81
N THR A 186 1.61 -15.94 -15.29
CA THR A 186 1.90 -16.09 -16.71
C THR A 186 0.63 -16.54 -17.45
N PRO A 187 0.14 -15.78 -18.46
CA PRO A 187 -1.02 -16.18 -19.22
C PRO A 187 -0.83 -17.55 -19.89
N MET A 188 -1.89 -18.35 -19.99
CA MET A 188 -1.87 -19.55 -20.81
C MET A 188 -1.50 -19.17 -22.25
N HIS A 189 -0.43 -19.79 -22.78
CA HIS A 189 0.10 -19.58 -24.14
C HIS A 189 0.74 -18.20 -24.35
N GLY A 190 1.31 -17.63 -23.28
CA GLY A 190 2.18 -16.47 -23.34
C GLY A 190 3.24 -16.47 -22.25
N GLN A 191 4.23 -15.59 -22.41
CA GLN A 191 5.27 -15.29 -21.43
C GLN A 191 5.16 -13.84 -20.98
N VAL A 192 5.78 -13.53 -19.84
CA VAL A 192 5.90 -12.17 -19.31
C VAL A 192 7.37 -11.78 -19.34
N VAL A 193 7.68 -10.70 -20.04
CA VAL A 193 8.99 -10.06 -20.05
C VAL A 193 8.92 -8.89 -19.08
N TYR A 194 9.56 -9.05 -17.93
CA TYR A 194 9.64 -8.00 -16.92
C TYR A 194 10.70 -6.95 -17.29
N PRO A 195 10.49 -5.68 -16.92
CA PRO A 195 11.55 -4.67 -16.93
C PRO A 195 12.63 -4.98 -15.88
N ASP A 196 13.80 -4.33 -16.01
CA ASP A 196 14.91 -4.44 -15.06
C ASP A 196 14.57 -3.87 -13.67
N SER A 197 13.53 -3.04 -13.59
CA SER A 197 12.95 -2.45 -12.37
C SER A 197 11.45 -2.72 -12.29
N SER A 198 10.87 -2.49 -11.11
CA SER A 198 9.42 -2.57 -10.85
C SER A 198 8.91 -1.28 -10.20
N GLU A 199 9.42 -0.14 -10.68
CA GLU A 199 9.01 1.19 -10.23
C GLU A 199 7.64 1.58 -10.82
N GLU A 200 7.03 2.61 -10.23
CA GLU A 200 5.74 3.13 -10.69
C GLU A 200 5.82 3.55 -12.17
N GLY A 201 4.93 3.01 -13.01
CA GLY A 201 4.90 3.25 -14.45
C GLY A 201 5.72 2.28 -15.30
N ASP A 202 6.50 1.38 -14.69
CA ASP A 202 7.19 0.32 -15.43
C ASP A 202 6.19 -0.63 -16.10
N ARG A 203 6.61 -1.26 -17.21
CA ARG A 203 5.72 -2.03 -18.08
C ARG A 203 6.19 -3.47 -18.23
N ALA A 204 5.43 -4.42 -17.70
CA ALA A 204 5.61 -5.84 -17.97
C ALA A 204 4.99 -6.15 -19.33
N LEU A 205 5.83 -6.57 -20.28
CA LEU A 205 5.40 -6.89 -21.64
C LEU A 205 4.97 -8.34 -21.70
N HIS A 206 3.81 -8.61 -22.27
CA HIS A 206 3.38 -9.98 -22.52
C HIS A 206 3.76 -10.39 -23.94
N THR A 207 4.21 -11.63 -24.12
CA THR A 207 4.49 -12.21 -25.43
C THR A 207 3.62 -13.45 -25.61
N CYS A 208 2.71 -13.48 -26.59
CA CYS A 208 1.95 -14.69 -26.89
C CYS A 208 2.76 -15.62 -27.82
N ASP A 209 2.45 -16.91 -27.76
CA ASP A 209 2.92 -17.89 -28.75
C ASP A 209 2.44 -17.50 -30.16
N SER A 210 3.11 -18.02 -31.19
CA SER A 210 2.81 -17.69 -32.59
C SER A 210 1.31 -17.89 -32.90
N HIS A 211 0.72 -17.01 -33.73
CA HIS A 211 -0.68 -17.05 -34.19
C HIS A 211 -1.77 -16.56 -33.20
N ARG A 212 -1.38 -15.74 -32.21
CA ARG A 212 -2.31 -15.11 -31.25
C ARG A 212 -2.07 -13.60 -31.17
N HIS A 213 -3.12 -12.82 -30.87
CA HIS A 213 -3.04 -11.39 -30.63
C HIS A 213 -3.48 -11.06 -29.21
N PHE A 214 -2.89 -10.00 -28.67
CA PHE A 214 -3.17 -9.53 -27.33
C PHE A 214 -4.52 -8.80 -27.27
N THR A 215 -5.26 -8.99 -26.19
CA THR A 215 -6.27 -8.01 -25.73
C THR A 215 -5.60 -6.75 -25.19
N ALA A 216 -4.43 -6.87 -24.52
CA ALA A 216 -3.60 -5.77 -24.02
C ALA A 216 -2.08 -6.10 -24.10
N ARG A 217 -1.25 -5.12 -24.48
CA ARG A 217 0.18 -5.33 -24.85
C ARG A 217 1.16 -5.29 -23.68
N ALA A 218 0.78 -4.71 -22.56
CA ALA A 218 1.63 -4.57 -21.40
C ALA A 218 0.76 -4.35 -20.18
N ARG A 219 1.18 -4.87 -19.03
CA ARG A 219 0.69 -4.40 -17.75
C ARG A 219 1.57 -3.27 -17.24
N VAL A 220 0.97 -2.26 -16.64
CA VAL A 220 1.67 -1.11 -16.05
C VAL A 220 1.69 -1.29 -14.54
N CYS A 221 2.85 -1.07 -13.93
CA CYS A 221 2.98 -1.05 -12.48
C CYS A 221 2.31 0.22 -11.94
N VAL A 222 1.21 0.04 -11.20
CA VAL A 222 0.43 1.13 -10.63
C VAL A 222 0.13 0.84 -9.17
N ASN A 223 0.55 1.71 -8.26
CA ASN A 223 0.42 1.53 -6.80
C ASN A 223 0.93 0.16 -6.31
N GLY A 224 2.01 -0.35 -6.91
CA GLY A 224 2.62 -1.62 -6.50
C GLY A 224 1.85 -2.88 -6.87
N THR A 225 0.82 -2.78 -7.70
CA THR A 225 0.25 -3.92 -8.42
C THR A 225 0.27 -3.67 -9.92
N TRP A 226 0.41 -4.74 -10.70
CA TRP A 226 0.21 -4.66 -12.15
C TRP A 226 -1.27 -4.44 -12.42
N ASP A 227 -1.60 -3.47 -13.28
CA ASP A 227 -2.98 -3.15 -13.65
C ASP A 227 -3.80 -4.39 -14.05
N GLU A 228 -5.09 -4.38 -13.67
CA GLU A 228 -5.98 -5.53 -13.77
C GLU A 228 -6.44 -5.86 -15.21
N GLU A 229 -5.84 -5.25 -16.24
CA GLU A 229 -6.20 -5.55 -17.62
C GLU A 229 -5.91 -7.03 -17.93
N PRO A 230 -6.93 -7.86 -18.22
CA PRO A 230 -6.74 -9.26 -18.48
C PRO A 230 -5.99 -9.41 -19.81
N VAL A 231 -4.74 -9.87 -19.74
CA VAL A 231 -3.96 -10.20 -20.91
C VAL A 231 -4.33 -11.60 -21.35
N VAL A 232 -5.23 -11.68 -22.33
CA VAL A 232 -5.67 -12.93 -22.93
C VAL A 232 -5.02 -13.05 -24.30
N CYS A 233 -4.34 -14.18 -24.52
CA CYS A 233 -3.82 -14.53 -25.84
C CYS A 233 -4.95 -15.16 -26.67
N GLU A 234 -5.69 -14.32 -27.40
CA GLU A 234 -6.76 -14.75 -28.27
C GLU A 234 -6.23 -15.17 -29.66
N PRO A 235 -6.77 -16.23 -30.29
CA PRO A 235 -6.42 -16.56 -31.65
C PRO A 235 -6.81 -15.41 -32.59
N THR A 236 -5.87 -14.94 -33.41
CA THR A 236 -6.18 -13.99 -34.50
C THR A 236 -7.12 -14.66 -35.50
N ASN A 237 -8.42 -14.34 -35.46
CA ASN A 237 -9.42 -14.66 -36.48
C ASN A 237 -9.20 -15.99 -37.24
N GLY A 238 -9.42 -17.11 -36.54
CA GLY A 238 -10.12 -18.27 -37.09
C GLY A 238 -9.44 -19.18 -38.11
N PHE A 239 -8.21 -18.93 -38.56
CA PHE A 239 -7.50 -19.83 -39.46
C PHE A 239 -6.02 -19.97 -39.09
N ALA A 240 -5.47 -21.17 -39.31
CA ALA A 240 -4.03 -21.38 -39.26
C ALA A 240 -3.34 -20.46 -40.28
N ALA A 241 -2.27 -19.78 -39.86
CA ALA A 241 -1.47 -18.93 -40.73
C ALA A 241 -0.27 -19.68 -41.35
N TRP A 242 -0.07 -20.95 -40.97
CA TRP A 242 0.89 -21.84 -41.61
C TRP A 242 0.37 -22.36 -42.97
N PRO A 243 1.27 -22.65 -43.93
CA PRO A 243 0.92 -23.28 -45.20
C PRO A 243 0.34 -24.69 -45.01
N ILE A 244 -0.62 -25.10 -45.84
CA ILE A 244 -1.29 -26.41 -45.71
C ILE A 244 -0.32 -27.55 -46.08
N PRO A 245 0.05 -28.44 -45.13
CA PRO A 245 0.93 -29.58 -45.41
C PRO A 245 0.25 -30.63 -46.30
N GLY A 246 1.07 -31.41 -47.01
CA GLY A 246 0.59 -32.49 -47.89
C GLY A 246 0.07 -32.01 -49.26
N THR A 247 0.39 -30.77 -49.64
CA THR A 247 0.09 -30.23 -50.99
C THR A 247 1.35 -30.27 -51.87
N ASP A 248 1.20 -30.14 -53.19
CA ASP A 248 2.36 -30.08 -54.11
C ASP A 248 3.28 -28.90 -53.79
N ALA A 249 2.73 -27.78 -53.31
CA ALA A 249 3.49 -26.59 -52.91
C ALA A 249 4.18 -26.75 -51.55
N HIS A 250 3.58 -27.55 -50.65
CA HIS A 250 4.05 -27.78 -49.29
C HIS A 250 3.93 -29.27 -48.94
N PRO A 251 4.86 -30.11 -49.43
CA PRO A 251 4.88 -31.52 -49.07
C PRO A 251 5.15 -31.67 -47.56
N PHE A 252 4.67 -32.77 -46.97
CA PHE A 252 4.98 -33.09 -45.57
C PHE A 252 6.50 -33.13 -45.35
N ASP A 253 7.02 -32.29 -44.46
CA ASP A 253 8.43 -32.18 -44.10
C ASP A 253 8.61 -32.30 -42.59
N TYR A 254 9.05 -33.48 -42.14
CA TYR A 254 9.20 -33.82 -40.72
C TYR A 254 10.67 -34.03 -40.38
N VAL A 255 11.11 -33.46 -39.26
CA VAL A 255 12.44 -33.66 -38.69
C VAL A 255 12.34 -34.48 -37.41
N ASP A 256 12.95 -35.65 -37.45
CA ASP A 256 13.07 -36.52 -36.29
C ASP A 256 13.88 -35.86 -35.15
N ARG A 257 13.31 -35.81 -33.94
CA ARG A 257 13.95 -35.34 -32.70
C ARG A 257 13.96 -36.41 -31.59
N GLY A 258 13.87 -37.69 -31.95
CA GLY A 258 13.76 -38.81 -31.01
C GLY A 258 12.31 -39.17 -30.77
N ASP A 259 11.79 -38.88 -29.58
CA ASP A 259 10.41 -39.23 -29.16
C ASP A 259 9.34 -38.28 -29.73
N TYR A 260 9.76 -37.18 -30.34
CA TYR A 260 8.91 -36.21 -31.01
C TYR A 260 9.49 -35.84 -32.38
N THR A 261 8.69 -35.12 -33.18
CA THR A 261 9.05 -34.67 -34.53
C THR A 261 8.68 -33.22 -34.72
N LEU A 262 9.52 -32.45 -35.43
CA LEU A 262 9.20 -31.09 -35.84
C LEU A 262 8.62 -31.13 -37.26
N ASP A 263 7.41 -30.62 -37.45
CA ASP A 263 6.84 -30.32 -38.76
C ASP A 263 7.37 -28.96 -39.23
N ARG A 264 8.20 -28.94 -40.27
CA ARG A 264 8.78 -27.69 -40.80
C ARG A 264 7.80 -26.84 -41.59
N VAL A 265 6.66 -27.40 -41.99
CA VAL A 265 5.62 -26.67 -42.71
C VAL A 265 4.77 -25.88 -41.72
N THR A 266 4.37 -26.52 -40.62
CA THR A 266 3.55 -25.85 -39.58
C THR A 266 4.37 -25.23 -38.45
N GLU A 267 5.67 -25.54 -38.38
CA GLU A 267 6.57 -25.22 -37.27
C GLU A 267 6.13 -25.80 -35.92
N LEU A 268 5.24 -26.80 -35.94
CA LEU A 268 4.72 -27.46 -34.73
C LEU A 268 5.55 -28.69 -34.39
N GLU A 269 5.74 -28.93 -33.09
CA GLU A 269 6.36 -30.16 -32.60
C GLU A 269 5.30 -31.15 -32.14
N TRP A 270 5.39 -32.38 -32.62
CA TRP A 270 4.40 -33.43 -32.39
C TRP A 270 5.01 -34.63 -31.69
N GLN A 271 4.29 -35.14 -30.69
CA GLN A 271 4.62 -36.41 -30.05
C GLN A 271 4.55 -37.56 -31.08
N LYS A 272 5.55 -38.45 -31.15
CA LYS A 272 5.53 -39.59 -32.09
C LYS A 272 4.75 -40.80 -31.58
N ALA A 273 4.92 -41.15 -30.32
CA ALA A 273 4.12 -42.17 -29.66
C ALA A 273 2.97 -41.50 -28.91
N PRO A 274 1.70 -41.76 -29.25
CA PRO A 274 0.58 -41.13 -28.55
C PRO A 274 0.41 -41.65 -27.12
N SER A 275 -0.59 -41.11 -26.41
CA SER A 275 -0.99 -41.61 -25.09
C SER A 275 -1.17 -43.14 -25.08
N PRO A 276 -0.63 -43.85 -24.07
CA PRO A 276 -0.65 -45.31 -24.04
C PRO A 276 -2.09 -45.85 -23.88
N THR A 277 -2.91 -45.13 -23.10
CA THR A 277 -4.32 -45.42 -22.84
C THR A 277 -5.22 -44.33 -23.44
N ALA A 278 -6.47 -44.70 -23.71
CA ALA A 278 -7.52 -43.76 -24.03
C ALA A 278 -8.04 -43.09 -22.75
N MET A 279 -8.47 -41.84 -22.84
CA MET A 279 -8.90 -41.00 -21.72
C MET A 279 -10.03 -40.07 -22.14
N THR A 280 -10.73 -39.50 -21.16
CA THR A 280 -11.80 -38.51 -21.39
C THR A 280 -11.23 -37.20 -21.93
N TRP A 281 -12.11 -36.31 -22.40
CA TRP A 281 -11.69 -35.05 -23.00
C TRP A 281 -11.03 -34.10 -22.00
N GLU A 282 -11.47 -34.10 -20.74
CA GLU A 282 -10.85 -33.29 -19.67
C GLU A 282 -9.48 -33.85 -19.28
N GLU A 283 -9.40 -35.17 -19.05
CA GLU A 283 -8.13 -35.86 -18.75
C GLU A 283 -7.09 -35.69 -19.88
N ALA A 284 -7.53 -35.49 -21.13
CA ALA A 284 -6.65 -35.25 -22.26
C ALA A 284 -5.89 -33.91 -22.17
N PHE A 285 -6.48 -32.87 -21.59
CA PHE A 285 -5.79 -31.62 -21.33
C PHE A 285 -4.71 -31.81 -20.27
N ASP A 286 -5.05 -32.48 -19.17
CA ASP A 286 -4.12 -32.74 -18.06
C ASP A 286 -2.96 -33.63 -18.50
N HIS A 287 -3.24 -34.65 -19.32
CA HIS A 287 -2.21 -35.53 -19.86
C HIS A 287 -1.18 -34.77 -20.71
N CYS A 288 -1.63 -33.90 -21.63
CA CYS A 288 -0.69 -33.13 -22.42
C CYS A 288 0.04 -32.08 -21.59
N ALA A 289 -0.64 -31.42 -20.64
CA ALA A 289 -0.02 -30.41 -19.79
C ALA A 289 1.09 -30.99 -18.88
N SER A 290 0.97 -32.26 -18.48
CA SER A 290 1.92 -32.98 -17.63
C SER A 290 3.01 -33.75 -18.40
N LEU A 291 2.99 -33.71 -19.74
CA LEU A 291 3.96 -34.44 -20.55
C LEU A 291 5.33 -33.76 -20.51
N GLU A 292 6.33 -34.46 -19.99
CA GLU A 292 7.73 -34.01 -19.96
C GLU A 292 8.54 -34.69 -21.07
N LEU A 293 8.47 -34.11 -22.28
CA LEU A 293 9.19 -34.63 -23.45
C LEU A 293 9.95 -33.50 -24.16
N GLY A 294 11.26 -33.63 -24.34
CA GLY A 294 12.04 -32.74 -25.22
C GLY A 294 12.34 -31.32 -24.69
N GLY A 295 12.73 -31.15 -23.43
CA GLY A 295 13.15 -29.86 -22.85
C GLY A 295 12.01 -29.01 -22.27
N ASP A 296 12.22 -27.69 -22.10
CA ASP A 296 11.39 -26.80 -21.26
C ASP A 296 10.06 -26.34 -21.88
N LEU A 297 9.77 -26.69 -23.14
CA LEU A 297 8.53 -26.29 -23.80
C LEU A 297 7.37 -27.22 -23.40
N ARG A 298 6.27 -26.63 -22.94
CA ARG A 298 5.08 -27.38 -22.47
C ARG A 298 4.24 -27.91 -23.62
N TRP A 299 3.78 -29.14 -23.47
CA TRP A 299 2.89 -29.81 -24.40
C TRP A 299 1.42 -29.44 -24.16
N ARG A 300 0.61 -29.52 -25.20
CA ARG A 300 -0.83 -29.24 -25.14
C ARG A 300 -1.63 -30.12 -26.09
N LEU A 301 -2.94 -30.16 -25.85
CA LEU A 301 -3.89 -30.85 -26.70
C LEU A 301 -4.08 -30.05 -28.01
N PRO A 302 -3.84 -30.65 -29.20
CA PRO A 302 -3.93 -29.95 -30.47
C PRO A 302 -5.37 -29.52 -30.76
N THR A 303 -5.52 -28.36 -31.39
CA THR A 303 -6.79 -27.95 -31.98
C THR A 303 -7.16 -28.88 -33.14
N ARG A 304 -8.42 -28.83 -33.56
CA ARG A 304 -8.87 -29.57 -34.75
C ARG A 304 -8.09 -29.19 -36.00
N VAL A 305 -7.73 -27.92 -36.17
CA VAL A 305 -6.98 -27.47 -37.37
C VAL A 305 -5.56 -28.01 -37.35
N GLU A 306 -4.90 -28.00 -36.19
CA GLU A 306 -3.56 -28.56 -36.02
C GLU A 306 -3.57 -30.08 -36.22
N LEU A 307 -4.50 -30.81 -35.62
CA LEU A 307 -4.53 -32.27 -35.79
C LEU A 307 -4.85 -32.69 -37.23
N LEU A 308 -5.59 -31.87 -37.98
CA LEU A 308 -5.81 -32.08 -39.41
C LEU A 308 -4.57 -31.76 -40.26
N SER A 309 -3.61 -30.98 -39.75
CA SER A 309 -2.38 -30.63 -40.49
C SER A 309 -1.48 -31.84 -40.75
N ILE A 310 -1.55 -32.87 -39.89
CA ILE A 310 -0.79 -34.10 -40.01
C ILE A 310 -1.56 -35.24 -40.70
N VAL A 311 -2.78 -34.98 -41.17
CA VAL A 311 -3.60 -35.96 -41.90
C VAL A 311 -3.13 -36.03 -43.36
N ASN A 312 -2.73 -37.23 -43.79
CA ASN A 312 -2.43 -37.51 -45.18
C ASN A 312 -3.69 -38.02 -45.90
N PHE A 313 -4.52 -37.09 -46.37
CA PHE A 313 -5.80 -37.43 -46.99
C PHE A 313 -5.62 -38.32 -48.23
N GLY A 314 -6.36 -39.42 -48.28
CA GLY A 314 -6.30 -40.40 -49.38
C GLY A 314 -5.25 -41.50 -49.19
N ALA A 315 -4.38 -41.40 -48.19
CA ALA A 315 -3.51 -42.50 -47.78
C ALA A 315 -4.22 -43.46 -46.81
N SER A 316 -3.71 -44.69 -46.71
CA SER A 316 -4.13 -45.68 -45.72
C SER A 316 -2.87 -46.31 -45.10
N PRO A 317 -2.55 -46.03 -43.81
CA PRO A 317 -3.27 -45.14 -42.89
C PRO A 317 -3.22 -43.66 -43.33
N PRO A 318 -4.20 -42.83 -42.94
CA PRO A 318 -4.31 -41.41 -43.32
C PRO A 318 -3.33 -40.51 -42.54
N ILE A 319 -2.10 -40.98 -42.31
CA ILE A 319 -1.00 -40.30 -41.61
C ILE A 319 0.30 -41.05 -41.93
N ARG A 320 1.43 -40.33 -41.91
CA ARG A 320 2.77 -40.88 -42.16
C ARG A 320 3.19 -41.84 -41.04
N ASN A 321 3.02 -43.14 -41.26
CA ASN A 321 3.35 -44.20 -40.29
C ASN A 321 4.85 -44.51 -40.19
N ASP A 322 5.66 -43.89 -41.04
CA ASP A 322 7.12 -43.82 -40.92
C ASP A 322 7.58 -42.75 -39.93
N VAL A 323 6.70 -41.82 -39.54
CA VAL A 323 6.98 -40.74 -38.58
C VAL A 323 6.20 -40.93 -37.28
N PHE A 324 4.91 -41.30 -37.37
CA PHE A 324 4.01 -41.41 -36.24
C PHE A 324 3.68 -42.86 -35.91
N GLU A 325 3.67 -43.16 -34.60
CA GLU A 325 3.36 -44.50 -34.09
C GLU A 325 1.87 -44.62 -33.72
N HIS A 326 1.38 -45.86 -33.66
CA HIS A 326 0.01 -46.20 -33.24
C HIS A 326 -1.09 -45.40 -33.97
N VAL A 327 -0.97 -45.32 -35.29
CA VAL A 327 -1.81 -44.52 -36.19
C VAL A 327 -3.25 -45.04 -36.37
N GLY A 328 -3.61 -46.20 -35.83
CA GLY A 328 -4.91 -46.85 -36.05
C GLY A 328 -6.04 -46.44 -35.08
N ALA A 329 -6.00 -45.24 -34.50
CA ALA A 329 -6.93 -44.81 -33.44
C ALA A 329 -7.63 -43.47 -33.73
N GLN A 330 -8.66 -43.17 -32.93
CA GLN A 330 -9.25 -41.83 -32.86
C GLN A 330 -8.55 -41.00 -31.80
N PHE A 331 -8.35 -39.72 -32.13
CA PHE A 331 -7.57 -38.80 -31.30
C PHE A 331 -8.36 -37.57 -30.92
N TRP A 332 -8.32 -37.20 -29.64
CA TRP A 332 -8.94 -35.97 -29.15
C TRP A 332 -8.30 -34.72 -29.73
N THR A 333 -9.12 -33.68 -29.87
CA THR A 333 -8.68 -32.31 -30.12
C THR A 333 -9.17 -31.41 -28.98
N SER A 334 -8.53 -30.27 -28.76
CA SER A 334 -8.98 -29.25 -27.81
C SER A 334 -10.18 -28.45 -28.31
N SER A 335 -10.66 -28.71 -29.53
CA SER A 335 -11.76 -27.97 -30.13
C SER A 335 -13.13 -28.53 -29.70
N PRO A 336 -13.95 -27.75 -28.96
CA PRO A 336 -15.32 -28.14 -28.66
C PRO A 336 -16.22 -28.03 -29.90
N VAL A 337 -17.36 -28.71 -29.89
CA VAL A 337 -18.37 -28.56 -30.93
C VAL A 337 -19.23 -27.33 -30.64
N GLN A 338 -18.98 -26.22 -31.33
CA GLN A 338 -19.77 -24.99 -31.20
C GLN A 338 -20.75 -24.85 -32.36
N SER A 339 -21.89 -25.53 -32.28
CA SER A 339 -22.96 -25.43 -33.27
C SER A 339 -24.31 -25.75 -32.65
N ALA A 340 -25.41 -25.41 -33.32
CA ALA A 340 -26.76 -25.76 -32.86
C ALA A 340 -26.99 -27.27 -32.65
N PHE A 341 -26.09 -28.13 -33.14
CA PHE A 341 -26.08 -29.57 -32.91
C PHE A 341 -25.65 -29.98 -31.50
N ASP A 342 -24.91 -29.14 -30.77
CA ASP A 342 -24.43 -29.39 -29.41
C ASP A 342 -24.84 -28.22 -28.50
N ALA A 343 -26.14 -28.03 -28.33
CA ALA A 343 -26.69 -26.93 -27.53
C ALA A 343 -26.25 -27.00 -26.05
N ASP A 344 -25.98 -28.22 -25.55
CA ASP A 344 -25.56 -28.47 -24.18
C ASP A 344 -24.03 -28.39 -24.00
N GLY A 345 -23.26 -28.20 -25.08
CA GLY A 345 -21.81 -28.06 -25.04
C GLY A 345 -21.08 -29.30 -24.53
N THR A 346 -21.61 -30.49 -24.79
CA THR A 346 -21.11 -31.77 -24.24
C THR A 346 -20.21 -32.54 -25.20
N LEU A 347 -20.05 -32.05 -26.43
CA LEU A 347 -19.29 -32.73 -27.48
C LEU A 347 -17.97 -32.02 -27.77
N ALA A 348 -17.02 -32.79 -28.31
CA ALA A 348 -15.73 -32.31 -28.79
C ALA A 348 -15.34 -33.01 -30.10
N TYR A 349 -14.43 -32.41 -30.86
CA TYR A 349 -13.94 -33.02 -32.10
C TYR A 349 -12.87 -34.08 -31.82
N THR A 350 -12.95 -35.20 -32.54
CA THR A 350 -11.84 -36.16 -32.70
C THR A 350 -11.42 -36.26 -34.16
N VAL A 351 -10.23 -36.78 -34.43
CA VAL A 351 -9.79 -37.15 -35.78
C VAL A 351 -9.51 -38.65 -35.83
N ASP A 352 -10.09 -39.34 -36.83
CA ASP A 352 -10.06 -40.80 -36.95
C ASP A 352 -8.96 -41.26 -37.92
N PHE A 353 -7.78 -41.56 -37.37
CA PHE A 353 -6.67 -42.09 -38.15
C PHE A 353 -6.76 -43.61 -38.38
N GLY A 354 -7.70 -44.31 -37.74
CA GLY A 354 -8.00 -45.72 -38.01
C GLY A 354 -8.76 -45.95 -39.32
N SER A 355 -9.30 -44.90 -39.92
CA SER A 355 -10.09 -44.98 -41.15
C SER A 355 -9.61 -44.04 -42.24
N ASN A 356 -10.18 -42.83 -42.34
CA ASN A 356 -9.98 -41.92 -43.47
C ASN A 356 -9.44 -40.53 -43.07
N GLY A 357 -9.06 -40.35 -41.81
CA GLY A 357 -8.49 -39.09 -41.28
C GLY A 357 -9.53 -37.99 -41.12
N ARG A 358 -10.84 -38.31 -41.21
CA ARG A 358 -11.89 -37.29 -41.12
C ARG A 358 -12.15 -36.90 -39.65
N PRO A 359 -12.46 -35.62 -39.40
CA PRO A 359 -12.88 -35.18 -38.09
C PRO A 359 -14.30 -35.68 -37.79
N ARG A 360 -14.49 -36.21 -36.57
CA ARG A 360 -15.80 -36.56 -36.00
C ARG A 360 -16.25 -35.48 -35.03
N ARG A 361 -17.56 -35.23 -34.97
CA ARG A 361 -18.17 -34.13 -34.19
C ARG A 361 -19.28 -34.58 -33.25
N ASP A 362 -19.47 -35.89 -33.15
CA ASP A 362 -20.52 -36.59 -32.41
C ASP A 362 -19.96 -37.25 -31.14
N GLN A 363 -18.78 -36.84 -30.70
CA GLN A 363 -18.06 -37.49 -29.60
C GLN A 363 -18.35 -36.78 -28.28
N ALA A 364 -18.99 -37.49 -27.35
CA ALA A 364 -19.23 -36.99 -26.00
C ALA A 364 -17.91 -36.86 -25.25
N ARG A 365 -17.72 -35.76 -24.52
CA ARG A 365 -16.50 -35.48 -23.73
C ARG A 365 -16.18 -36.55 -22.68
N THR A 366 -17.20 -37.32 -22.27
CA THR A 366 -17.08 -38.46 -21.34
C THR A 366 -16.64 -39.77 -22.02
N SER A 367 -16.60 -39.82 -23.35
CA SER A 367 -16.05 -40.97 -24.09
C SER A 367 -14.52 -41.01 -23.93
N THR A 368 -13.90 -42.16 -24.18
CA THR A 368 -12.44 -42.29 -24.09
C THR A 368 -11.81 -42.42 -25.47
N HIS A 369 -10.84 -41.54 -25.77
CA HIS A 369 -10.03 -41.58 -26.99
C HIS A 369 -8.56 -41.33 -26.66
N ARG A 370 -7.66 -41.65 -27.58
CA ARG A 370 -6.22 -41.40 -27.41
C ARG A 370 -5.89 -39.94 -27.66
N VAL A 371 -4.69 -39.52 -27.26
CA VAL A 371 -4.20 -38.16 -27.44
C VAL A 371 -2.82 -38.18 -28.08
N ARG A 372 -2.56 -37.22 -28.96
CA ARG A 372 -1.22 -36.91 -29.47
C ARG A 372 -0.98 -35.44 -29.23
N CYS A 373 -0.06 -35.13 -28.32
CA CYS A 373 0.18 -33.75 -27.92
C CYS A 373 1.00 -33.01 -28.98
N VAL A 374 0.81 -31.69 -29.01
CA VAL A 374 1.54 -30.75 -29.86
C VAL A 374 2.11 -29.63 -28.99
N ARG A 375 3.16 -28.96 -29.43
CA ARG A 375 3.60 -27.68 -28.85
C ARG A 375 4.03 -26.71 -29.94
#